data_AF-A0A1J3DEX4-F1
#
_entry.id   AF-A0A1J3DEX4-F1
#
_cell.length_a   1.000
_cell.length_b   1.000
_cell.length_c   1.000
_cell.angle_alpha   90.00
_cell.angle_beta   90.00
_cell.angle_gamma   90.00
#
_symmetry.space_group_name_H-M   'P 1'
#
loop_
_entity.id
_entity.type
_entity.pdbx_description
1 polymer ?
#
loop_
_entity_poly.entity_id
_entity_poly.type
_entity_poly.pdbx_seq_one_letter_code
_entity_poly.pdbx_strand_id
1 'polypeptide(L)'
;MEVMNLKPSLALKLNASGYSPMHLALQGNHVRMVRGFVAVDSSLVSIKGRGRITPLHHVARIGDGELLSEFLLACPSSIQDLTIRCETAVHVAVKSRQFEAFKILLGWIERVKREEILNWKDEDGNTVFHIAASMNQTEVMKLLGKSVNVNAQSS
;
A
#
# COMPACT_ATOMS: atom_id res chain seq x y z
N MET A 1 17.76 -9.90 -15.51
CA MET A 1 17.32 -10.70 -14.34
C MET A 1 18.48 -11.44 -13.66
N GLU A 2 19.72 -11.32 -14.15
CA GLU A 2 20.89 -12.10 -13.65
C GLU A 2 21.50 -11.54 -12.35
N VAL A 3 21.43 -10.22 -12.13
CA VAL A 3 22.14 -9.55 -11.02
C VAL A 3 21.57 -9.86 -9.63
N MET A 4 20.27 -10.16 -9.53
CA MET A 4 19.62 -10.46 -8.25
C MET A 4 19.86 -11.89 -7.76
N ASN A 5 20.02 -12.85 -8.68
CA ASN A 5 20.40 -14.21 -8.34
C ASN A 5 21.85 -14.31 -7.84
N LEU A 6 22.70 -13.35 -8.24
CA LEU A 6 24.12 -13.34 -7.87
C LEU A 6 24.36 -12.73 -6.48
N LYS A 7 23.54 -11.76 -6.03
CA LYS A 7 23.59 -11.18 -4.67
C LYS A 7 22.21 -10.66 -4.21
N PRO A 8 21.42 -11.47 -3.48
CA PRO A 8 20.11 -11.07 -2.95
C PRO A 8 20.15 -9.79 -2.08
N SER A 9 21.26 -9.56 -1.37
CA SER A 9 21.45 -8.38 -0.52
C SER A 9 21.44 -7.04 -1.28
N LEU A 10 21.69 -7.04 -2.60
CA LEU A 10 21.58 -5.83 -3.41
C LEU A 10 20.14 -5.35 -3.56
N ALA A 11 19.18 -6.27 -3.57
CA ALA A 11 17.74 -5.97 -3.62
C ALA A 11 17.27 -5.15 -2.40
N LEU A 12 17.94 -5.38 -1.26
CA LEU A 12 17.61 -4.79 0.04
C LEU A 12 18.37 -3.49 0.32
N LYS A 13 19.47 -3.23 -0.39
CA LYS A 13 20.36 -2.10 -0.12
C LYS A 13 19.70 -0.78 -0.52
N LEU A 14 19.57 0.14 0.43
CA LEU A 14 19.11 1.50 0.15
C LEU A 14 20.25 2.36 -0.39
N ASN A 15 19.95 3.25 -1.34
CA ASN A 15 20.87 4.29 -1.77
C ASN A 15 20.99 5.41 -0.71
N ALA A 16 21.85 6.41 -0.95
CA ALA A 16 22.06 7.52 -0.01
C ALA A 16 20.79 8.36 0.28
N SER A 17 19.79 8.29 -0.61
CA SER A 17 18.50 8.95 -0.45
C SER A 17 17.45 8.06 0.22
N GLY A 18 17.81 6.84 0.64
CA GLY A 18 16.93 5.90 1.33
C GLY A 18 16.02 5.08 0.41
N TYR A 19 16.31 4.97 -0.88
CA TYR A 19 15.50 4.19 -1.83
C TYR A 19 16.13 2.84 -2.15
N SER A 20 15.33 1.78 -2.14
CA SER A 20 15.74 0.46 -2.64
C SER A 20 15.68 0.40 -4.17
N PRO A 21 16.32 -0.58 -4.83
CA PRO A 21 16.16 -0.80 -6.27
C PRO A 21 14.69 -0.89 -6.70
N MET A 22 13.82 -1.51 -5.89
CA MET A 22 12.38 -1.60 -6.19
C MET A 22 11.70 -0.22 -6.19
N HIS A 23 12.05 0.67 -5.26
CA HIS A 23 11.54 2.04 -5.28
C HIS A 23 12.00 2.80 -6.51
N LEU A 24 13.27 2.67 -6.89
CA LEU A 24 13.82 3.33 -8.07
C LEU A 24 13.18 2.81 -9.36
N ALA A 25 12.94 1.50 -9.45
CA ALA A 25 12.24 0.89 -10.58
C ALA A 25 10.79 1.38 -10.71
N LEU A 26 10.07 1.53 -9.59
CA LEU A 26 8.73 2.12 -9.58
C LEU A 26 8.75 3.60 -10.00
N GLN A 27 9.67 4.40 -9.47
CA GLN A 27 9.83 5.81 -9.85
C GLN A 27 10.17 6.01 -11.33
N GLY A 28 10.93 5.07 -11.92
CA GLY A 28 11.25 5.04 -13.35
C GLY A 28 10.19 4.37 -14.24
N ASN A 29 9.05 3.94 -13.68
CA ASN A 29 8.02 3.18 -14.39
C ASN A 29 8.54 1.90 -15.10
N HIS A 30 9.56 1.25 -14.51
CA HIS A 30 10.16 0.03 -15.04
C HIS A 30 9.37 -1.22 -14.60
N VAL A 31 8.10 -1.32 -14.99
CA VAL A 31 7.16 -2.37 -14.53
C VAL A 31 7.70 -3.80 -14.71
N ARG A 32 8.38 -4.10 -15.83
CA ARG A 32 9.00 -5.41 -16.05
C ARG A 32 10.07 -5.76 -15.00
N MET A 33 10.83 -4.76 -14.56
CA MET A 33 11.85 -4.93 -13.52
C MET A 33 11.18 -5.14 -12.16
N VAL A 34 10.13 -4.38 -11.87
CA VAL A 34 9.33 -4.52 -10.64
C VAL A 34 8.73 -5.93 -10.52
N ARG A 35 8.10 -6.44 -11.58
CA ARG A 35 7.58 -7.82 -11.62
C ARG A 35 8.69 -8.85 -11.45
N GLY A 36 9.84 -8.62 -12.06
CA GLY A 36 11.03 -9.45 -11.85
C GLY A 36 11.51 -9.47 -10.40
N PHE A 37 11.44 -8.34 -9.69
CA PHE A 37 11.79 -8.27 -8.26
C PHE A 37 10.82 -9.08 -7.42
N VAL A 38 9.51 -8.93 -7.65
CA VAL A 38 8.47 -9.70 -6.94
C VAL A 38 8.61 -11.20 -7.20
N ALA A 39 8.95 -11.61 -8.43
CA ALA A 39 9.14 -13.01 -8.79
C ALA A 39 10.37 -13.64 -8.10
N VAL A 40 11.41 -12.85 -7.80
CA VAL A 40 12.59 -13.32 -7.06
C VAL A 40 12.32 -13.37 -5.56
N ASP A 41 11.70 -12.33 -5.02
CA ASP A 41 11.38 -12.23 -3.59
C ASP A 41 10.15 -11.33 -3.39
N SER A 42 9.01 -11.93 -3.05
CA SER A 42 7.76 -11.19 -2.85
C SER A 42 7.79 -10.30 -1.60
N SER A 43 8.67 -10.56 -0.63
CA SER A 43 8.81 -9.73 0.58
C SER A 43 9.32 -8.32 0.26
N LEU A 44 9.91 -8.13 -0.93
CA LEU A 44 10.33 -6.80 -1.41
C LEU A 44 9.15 -5.84 -1.55
N VAL A 45 7.91 -6.31 -1.71
CA VAL A 45 6.69 -5.46 -1.69
C VAL A 45 6.56 -4.67 -0.38
N SER A 46 7.09 -5.20 0.72
CA SER A 46 7.09 -4.61 2.07
C SER A 46 8.40 -3.91 2.44
N ILE A 47 9.37 -3.81 1.51
CA ILE A 47 10.65 -3.16 1.83
C ILE A 47 10.46 -1.68 2.16
N LYS A 48 10.99 -1.24 3.30
CA LYS A 48 10.86 0.14 3.78
C LYS A 48 11.97 1.01 3.21
N GLY A 49 11.59 1.95 2.36
CA GLY A 49 12.47 3.01 1.87
C GLY A 49 12.40 4.27 2.73
N ARG A 50 12.66 5.42 2.10
CA ARG A 50 12.60 6.74 2.73
C ARG A 50 11.24 6.98 3.38
N GLY A 51 11.24 7.42 4.65
CA GLY A 51 10.01 7.65 5.43
C GLY A 51 9.23 6.36 5.72
N ARG A 52 9.89 5.19 5.67
CA ARG A 52 9.28 3.87 5.76
C ARG A 52 8.17 3.61 4.73
N ILE A 53 8.18 4.36 3.63
CA ILE A 53 7.29 4.10 2.49
C ILE A 53 7.69 2.76 1.89
N THR A 54 6.70 1.90 1.63
CA THR A 54 6.91 0.62 0.93
C THR A 54 6.48 0.73 -0.53
N PRO A 55 6.90 -0.20 -1.40
CA PRO A 55 6.38 -0.34 -2.75
C PRO A 55 4.85 -0.36 -2.83
N LEU A 56 4.15 -1.05 -1.93
CA LEU A 56 2.68 -1.03 -1.87
C LEU A 56 2.12 0.39 -1.69
N HIS A 57 2.69 1.18 -0.76
CA HIS A 57 2.29 2.58 -0.58
C HIS A 57 2.55 3.43 -1.83
N HIS A 58 3.66 3.19 -2.52
CA HIS A 58 3.99 3.91 -3.75
C HIS A 58 2.98 3.62 -4.86
N VAL A 59 2.65 2.35 -5.07
CA VAL A 59 1.67 1.90 -6.07
C VAL A 59 0.27 2.44 -5.75
N ALA A 60 -0.13 2.40 -4.48
CA ALA A 60 -1.40 3.00 -4.02
C ALA A 60 -1.47 4.51 -4.26
N ARG A 61 -0.34 5.23 -4.14
CA ARG A 61 -0.25 6.67 -4.39
C ARG A 61 -0.44 7.05 -5.85
N ILE A 62 0.14 6.27 -6.77
CA ILE A 62 0.06 6.53 -8.21
C ILE A 62 -1.23 5.98 -8.84
N GLY A 63 -1.93 5.09 -8.15
CA GLY A 63 -3.22 4.56 -8.60
C GLY A 63 -3.12 3.40 -9.60
N ASP A 64 -1.97 2.73 -9.70
CA ASP A 64 -1.79 1.57 -10.59
C ASP A 64 -2.47 0.33 -9.98
N GLY A 65 -3.74 0.13 -10.32
CA GLY A 65 -4.57 -0.93 -9.74
C GLY A 65 -4.15 -2.35 -10.11
N GLU A 66 -3.56 -2.55 -11.30
CA GLU A 66 -3.06 -3.86 -11.75
C GLU A 66 -1.88 -4.28 -10.87
N LEU A 67 -0.87 -3.41 -10.78
CA LEU A 67 0.30 -3.67 -9.97
C LEU A 67 -0.03 -3.73 -8.47
N LEU A 68 -1.02 -2.96 -8.01
CA LEU A 68 -1.49 -3.00 -6.63
C LEU A 68 -2.07 -4.38 -6.29
N SER A 69 -2.90 -4.91 -7.18
CA SER A 69 -3.49 -6.24 -7.02
C SER A 69 -2.43 -7.34 -7.05
N GLU A 70 -1.46 -7.25 -7.97
CA GLU A 70 -0.30 -8.17 -8.01
C GLU A 70 0.49 -8.15 -6.71
N PHE A 71 0.75 -6.97 -6.14
CA PHE A 71 1.51 -6.82 -4.90
C PHE A 71 0.78 -7.43 -3.69
N LEU A 72 -0.53 -7.17 -3.59
CA LEU A 72 -1.36 -7.73 -2.53
C LEU A 72 -1.42 -9.26 -2.60
N LEU A 73 -1.51 -9.83 -3.81
CA LEU A 73 -1.46 -11.28 -4.03
C LEU A 73 -0.09 -11.86 -3.66
N ALA A 74 1.00 -11.20 -4.05
CA ALA A 74 2.36 -11.69 -3.82
C ALA A 74 2.78 -11.59 -2.34
N CYS A 75 2.32 -10.55 -1.64
CA CYS A 75 2.63 -10.31 -0.23
C CYS A 75 1.40 -9.81 0.54
N PRO A 76 0.47 -10.70 0.94
CA PRO A 76 -0.78 -10.31 1.62
C PRO A 76 -0.58 -9.51 2.91
N SER A 77 0.50 -9.78 3.65
CA SER A 77 0.80 -9.08 4.90
C SER A 77 1.15 -7.60 4.70
N SER A 78 1.55 -7.20 3.49
CA SER A 78 1.95 -5.81 3.16
C SER A 78 0.84 -4.78 3.36
N ILE A 79 -0.44 -5.20 3.38
CA ILE A 79 -1.58 -4.32 3.68
C ILE A 79 -1.50 -3.67 5.07
N GLN A 80 -0.74 -4.27 5.99
CA GLN A 80 -0.50 -3.80 7.36
C GLN A 80 0.71 -2.87 7.48
N ASP A 81 1.48 -2.68 6.41
CA ASP A 81 2.67 -1.84 6.50
C ASP A 81 2.29 -0.40 6.80
N LEU A 82 3.12 0.23 7.64
CA LEU A 82 2.97 1.61 8.06
C LEU A 82 4.18 2.45 7.66
N THR A 83 3.90 3.63 7.12
CA THR A 83 4.90 4.70 6.95
C THR A 83 5.37 5.23 8.30
N ILE A 84 6.34 6.16 8.29
CA ILE A 84 6.79 6.84 9.52
C ILE A 84 5.68 7.69 10.16
N ARG A 85 4.67 8.09 9.38
CA ARG A 85 3.51 8.86 9.83
C ARG A 85 2.33 7.97 10.23
N CYS A 86 2.58 6.69 10.50
CA CYS A 86 1.55 5.71 10.81
C CYS A 86 0.46 5.56 9.72
N GLU A 87 0.76 5.89 8.47
CA GLU A 87 -0.20 5.78 7.36
C GLU A 87 -0.17 4.37 6.77
N THR A 88 -1.35 3.81 6.48
CA THR A 88 -1.51 2.59 5.68
C THR A 88 -1.56 2.92 4.19
N ALA A 89 -1.49 1.91 3.31
CA ALA A 89 -1.72 2.08 1.88
C ALA A 89 -3.11 2.71 1.58
N VAL A 90 -4.12 2.45 2.42
CA VAL A 90 -5.47 3.03 2.27
C VAL A 90 -5.45 4.54 2.56
N HIS A 91 -4.76 4.97 3.62
CA HIS A 91 -4.55 6.39 3.91
C HIS A 91 -3.89 7.09 2.72
N VAL A 92 -2.83 6.47 2.16
CA VAL A 92 -2.10 7.02 1.02
C VAL A 92 -2.97 7.12 -0.24
N ALA A 93 -3.77 6.10 -0.56
CA ALA A 93 -4.68 6.14 -1.71
C ALA A 93 -5.70 7.28 -1.60
N VAL A 94 -6.33 7.44 -0.42
CA VAL A 94 -7.31 8.50 -0.17
C VAL A 94 -6.66 9.88 -0.19
N LYS A 95 -5.53 10.09 0.49
CA LYS A 95 -4.76 11.36 0.44
C LYS A 95 -4.34 11.73 -0.98
N SER A 96 -4.11 10.73 -1.83
CA SER A 96 -3.71 10.91 -3.24
C SER A 96 -4.90 10.99 -4.21
N ARG A 97 -6.14 10.96 -3.72
CA ARG A 97 -7.39 10.93 -4.52
C ARG A 97 -7.46 9.77 -5.53
N GLN A 98 -6.80 8.65 -5.22
CA GLN A 98 -6.78 7.46 -6.07
C GLN A 98 -7.95 6.53 -5.72
N PHE A 99 -9.14 6.84 -6.28
CA PHE A 99 -10.37 6.15 -5.92
C PHE A 99 -10.37 4.66 -6.29
N GLU A 100 -9.84 4.28 -7.45
CA GLU A 100 -9.78 2.86 -7.85
C GLU A 100 -8.80 2.06 -6.99
N ALA A 101 -7.64 2.63 -6.65
CA ALA A 101 -6.72 2.00 -5.70
C ALA A 101 -7.35 1.84 -4.31
N PHE A 102 -8.11 2.84 -3.84
CA PHE A 102 -8.88 2.73 -2.60
C PHE A 102 -9.88 1.56 -2.64
N LYS A 103 -10.65 1.39 -3.72
CA LYS A 103 -11.60 0.28 -3.86
C LYS A 103 -10.91 -1.09 -3.83
N ILE A 104 -9.78 -1.22 -4.51
CA ILE A 104 -8.98 -2.46 -4.50
C ILE A 104 -8.51 -2.78 -3.08
N LEU A 105 -7.96 -1.80 -2.37
CA LEU A 105 -7.48 -1.98 -1.00
C LEU A 105 -8.62 -2.30 -0.03
N LEU A 106 -9.77 -1.62 -0.14
CA LEU A 106 -10.95 -1.90 0.67
C LEU A 106 -11.45 -3.32 0.44
N GLY A 107 -11.64 -3.72 -0.82
CA GLY A 107 -12.08 -5.08 -1.15
C GLY A 107 -11.08 -6.15 -0.72
N TRP A 108 -9.78 -5.85 -0.76
CA TRP A 108 -8.76 -6.74 -0.21
C TRP A 108 -8.89 -6.88 1.31
N ILE A 109 -9.04 -5.77 2.03
CA ILE A 109 -9.21 -5.75 3.49
C ILE A 109 -10.42 -6.60 3.92
N GLU A 110 -11.56 -6.42 3.25
CA GLU A 110 -12.78 -7.21 3.50
C GLU A 110 -12.54 -8.70 3.20
N ARG A 111 -11.86 -9.01 2.08
CA ARG A 111 -11.53 -10.38 1.70
C ARG A 111 -10.65 -11.09 2.74
N VAL A 112 -9.68 -10.38 3.32
CA VAL A 112 -8.77 -10.95 4.33
C VAL A 112 -9.27 -10.76 5.78
N LYS A 113 -10.46 -10.18 5.98
CA LYS A 113 -11.08 -9.92 7.28
C LYS A 113 -10.18 -9.11 8.21
N ARG A 114 -9.65 -7.99 7.68
CA ARG A 114 -8.74 -7.08 8.37
C ARG A 114 -9.31 -5.68 8.51
N GLU A 115 -10.62 -5.58 8.73
CA GLU A 115 -11.36 -4.31 8.77
C GLU A 115 -10.85 -3.37 9.86
N GLU A 116 -10.17 -3.88 10.90
CA GLU A 116 -9.56 -3.05 11.93
C GLU A 116 -8.49 -2.10 11.38
N ILE A 117 -7.88 -2.41 10.22
CA ILE A 117 -6.92 -1.53 9.52
C ILE A 117 -7.56 -0.19 9.14
N LEU A 118 -8.87 -0.17 8.85
CA LEU A 118 -9.61 1.06 8.52
C LEU A 118 -9.76 2.01 9.73
N ASN A 119 -9.62 1.48 10.94
CA ASN A 119 -9.70 2.23 12.20
C ASN A 119 -8.32 2.64 12.74
N TRP A 120 -7.23 2.21 12.09
CA TRP A 120 -5.89 2.66 12.46
C TRP A 120 -5.75 4.15 12.20
N LYS A 121 -5.02 4.83 13.10
CA LYS A 121 -4.82 6.26 13.08
C LYS A 121 -3.43 6.59 12.55
N ASP A 122 -3.35 7.62 11.71
CA ASP A 122 -2.07 8.23 11.35
C ASP A 122 -1.48 9.04 12.51
N GLU A 123 -0.33 9.67 12.29
CA GLU A 123 0.40 10.44 13.31
C GLU A 123 -0.41 11.61 13.90
N ASP A 124 -1.38 12.13 13.15
CA ASP A 124 -2.28 13.22 13.56
C ASP A 124 -3.53 12.70 14.27
N GLY A 125 -3.64 11.38 14.48
CA GLY A 125 -4.81 10.75 15.10
C GLY A 125 -5.99 10.53 14.14
N ASN A 126 -5.81 10.73 12.83
CA ASN A 126 -6.86 10.61 11.83
C ASN A 126 -6.96 9.17 11.32
N THR A 127 -8.18 8.65 11.25
CA THR A 127 -8.47 7.43 10.46
C THR A 127 -8.67 7.79 8.99
N VAL A 128 -8.73 6.79 8.12
CA VAL A 128 -9.01 7.02 6.69
C VAL A 128 -10.38 7.70 6.46
N PHE A 129 -11.36 7.46 7.34
CA PHE A 129 -12.66 8.17 7.27
C PHE A 129 -12.51 9.67 7.55
N HIS A 130 -11.72 10.05 8.56
CA HIS A 130 -11.46 11.47 8.87
C HIS A 130 -10.81 12.20 7.69
N ILE A 131 -9.84 11.54 7.04
CA ILE A 131 -9.18 12.08 5.84
C ILE A 131 -10.16 12.23 4.68
N ALA A 132 -10.99 11.20 4.43
CA ALA A 132 -11.99 11.28 3.36
C ALA A 132 -12.97 12.43 3.59
N ALA A 133 -13.40 12.64 4.84
CA ALA A 133 -14.29 13.74 5.22
C ALA A 133 -13.62 15.11 5.03
N SER A 134 -12.39 15.31 5.53
CA SER A 134 -11.68 16.59 5.40
C SER A 134 -11.36 16.96 3.95
N MET A 135 -11.23 15.96 3.07
CA MET A 135 -10.97 16.14 1.64
C MET A 135 -12.24 16.18 0.77
N ASN A 136 -13.43 16.13 1.38
CA ASN A 136 -14.74 16.07 0.72
C ASN A 136 -14.87 14.90 -0.29
N GLN A 137 -14.37 13.72 0.05
CA GLN A 137 -14.48 12.51 -0.78
C GLN A 137 -15.72 11.70 -0.40
N THR A 138 -16.89 12.16 -0.82
CA THR A 138 -18.20 11.60 -0.46
C THR A 138 -18.36 10.11 -0.82
N GLU A 139 -17.83 9.69 -1.96
CA GLU A 139 -17.89 8.31 -2.45
C GLU A 139 -17.07 7.37 -1.57
N VAL A 140 -15.88 7.80 -1.14
CA VAL A 140 -15.03 7.06 -0.21
C VAL A 140 -15.73 6.90 1.15
N MET A 141 -16.31 7.98 1.68
CA MET A 141 -17.06 7.94 2.94
C MET A 141 -18.26 7.00 2.88
N LYS A 142 -19.01 7.01 1.78
CA LYS A 142 -20.16 6.09 1.57
C LYS A 142 -19.72 4.63 1.59
N LEU A 143 -18.59 4.30 0.97
CA LEU A 143 -18.07 2.93 0.97
C LEU A 143 -17.58 2.51 2.36
N LEU A 144 -16.79 3.37 3.03
CA LEU A 144 -16.32 3.10 4.40
C LEU A 144 -17.49 2.93 5.39
N GLY A 145 -18.54 3.76 5.29
CA GLY A 145 -19.70 3.68 6.17
C GLY A 145 -20.49 2.37 6.02
N LYS A 146 -20.48 1.76 4.83
CA LYS A 146 -21.08 0.43 4.63
C LYS A 146 -20.26 -0.67 5.31
N SER A 147 -18.94 -0.65 5.13
CA SER A 147 -18.06 -1.68 5.72
C SER A 147 -18.06 -1.65 7.26
N VAL A 148 -18.24 -0.48 7.88
CA VAL A 148 -18.35 -0.35 9.35
C VAL A 148 -19.68 -0.90 9.89
N ASN A 149 -20.81 -0.70 9.18
CA ASN A 149 -22.12 -1.18 9.63
C ASN A 149 -22.26 -2.72 9.58
N VAL A 150 -21.55 -3.39 8.66
CA VAL A 150 -21.52 -4.87 8.61
C VAL A 150 -20.88 -5.46 9.86
N ASN A 151 -19.88 -4.78 10.43
CA ASN A 151 -19.18 -5.24 11.64
C ASN A 151 -20.00 -5.06 12.93
N ALA A 152 -20.95 -4.13 12.95
CA ALA A 152 -21.81 -3.88 14.13
C ALA A 152 -23.00 -4.84 14.25
N GLN A 153 -23.37 -5.55 13.18
CA GLN A 153 -24.50 -6.51 13.16
C GLN A 153 -24.08 -7.96 13.40
N SER A 154 -22.80 -8.23 13.61
CA SER A 154 -22.24 -9.58 13.78
C SER A 154 -21.78 -9.88 15.22
N SER A 155 -22.28 -9.13 16.22
CA SER A 155 -21.97 -9.29 17.66
C SER A 155 -23.21 -9.61 18.48
#